data_AF-A0A0A3INH5-F1
#
_entry.id   AF-A0A0A3INH5-F1
#
_cell.length_a   1.000
_cell.length_b   1.000
_cell.length_c   1.000
_cell.angle_alpha   90.00
_cell.angle_beta   90.00
_cell.angle_gamma   90.00
#
_symmetry.space_group_name_H-M   'P 1'
#
loop_
_entity.id
_entity.type
_entity.pdbx_description
1 polymer ?
#
loop_
_entity_poly.entity_id
_entity_poly.type
_entity_poly.pdbx_seq_one_letter_code
_entity_poly.pdbx_strand_id
1 'polypeptide(L)'
;MQKWKKAAAGGIVLLGVAIAVWFVFQKEEEFQDESTVDFITKLFTVEFVESEKLFQAIDKEIEEALEKNDEEIVTFSSKAIENTAMDKFGRYVTSDSFDTLLDTGALTAMFERAYMNQSDYKISDIKKQQETKQEDGYEVSYIVEFGQYKRASNVQQAWWSTEVTVEVVKEENEWKIADIEMEQDNFEQLY
;
A
#
# COMPACT_ATOMS: atom_id res chain seq x y z
N MET A 1 -48.17 -68.06 -4.29
CA MET A 1 -46.78 -67.56 -4.23
C MET A 1 -46.79 -66.04 -4.26
N GLN A 2 -46.06 -65.42 -3.34
CA GLN A 2 -45.80 -63.99 -3.28
C GLN A 2 -44.88 -63.53 -4.42
N LYS A 3 -45.10 -62.29 -4.90
CA LYS A 3 -44.14 -61.19 -5.21
C LYS A 3 -44.96 -60.07 -5.86
N TRP A 4 -45.42 -59.05 -5.12
CA TRP A 4 -44.73 -57.76 -4.83
C TRP A 4 -44.36 -57.03 -6.15
N LYS A 5 -44.51 -55.72 -6.37
CA LYS A 5 -45.21 -54.56 -5.76
C LYS A 5 -44.73 -53.36 -6.63
N LYS A 6 -45.59 -52.33 -6.80
CA LYS A 6 -45.23 -50.89 -7.01
C LYS A 6 -44.58 -50.48 -8.35
N ALA A 7 -44.61 -49.23 -8.82
CA ALA A 7 -45.46 -48.03 -8.65
C ALA A 7 -44.90 -46.94 -9.59
N ALA A 8 -45.79 -46.04 -10.04
CA ALA A 8 -45.67 -44.61 -10.37
C ALA A 8 -44.33 -43.95 -10.83
N ALA A 9 -44.45 -43.13 -11.88
CA ALA A 9 -43.77 -41.84 -12.11
C ALA A 9 -44.71 -41.02 -13.05
N GLY A 10 -45.12 -39.77 -12.82
CA GLY A 10 -44.42 -38.60 -12.26
C GLY A 10 -43.49 -38.03 -13.34
N GLY A 11 -43.51 -36.79 -13.82
CA GLY A 11 -44.24 -35.57 -13.46
C GLY A 11 -43.82 -34.40 -14.39
N ILE A 12 -44.67 -33.37 -14.43
CA ILE A 12 -44.43 -31.92 -14.50
C ILE A 12 -43.16 -31.42 -15.24
N VAL A 13 -43.35 -30.70 -16.36
CA VAL A 13 -42.37 -29.77 -16.96
C VAL A 13 -42.94 -28.35 -16.88
N LEU A 14 -42.56 -27.61 -15.84
CA LEU A 14 -42.68 -26.15 -15.74
C LEU A 14 -41.45 -25.65 -14.97
N LEU A 15 -41.03 -24.42 -15.27
CA LEU A 15 -39.87 -23.67 -14.72
C LEU A 15 -38.53 -23.86 -15.43
N GLY A 16 -38.44 -23.35 -16.66
CA GLY A 16 -37.16 -23.12 -17.35
C GLY A 16 -36.81 -21.64 -17.62
N VAL A 17 -37.66 -20.68 -17.24
CA VAL A 17 -37.53 -19.28 -17.73
C VAL A 17 -37.35 -18.24 -16.61
N ALA A 18 -37.34 -18.63 -15.33
CA ALA A 18 -37.18 -17.68 -14.22
C ALA A 18 -35.73 -17.49 -13.72
N ILE A 19 -34.74 -18.24 -14.22
CA ILE A 19 -33.36 -18.18 -13.68
C ILE A 19 -32.46 -17.23 -14.48
N ALA A 20 -32.83 -16.84 -15.70
CA ALA A 20 -31.98 -15.97 -16.53
C ALA A 20 -31.98 -14.49 -16.11
N VAL A 21 -32.91 -14.06 -15.24
CA VAL A 21 -33.04 -12.64 -14.82
C VAL A 21 -32.42 -12.40 -13.43
N TRP A 22 -32.02 -13.45 -12.70
CA TRP A 22 -31.33 -13.30 -11.42
C TRP A 22 -29.79 -13.33 -11.54
N PHE A 23 -29.26 -13.80 -12.67
CA PHE A 23 -27.81 -13.78 -12.96
C PHE A 23 -27.31 -12.45 -13.56
N VAL A 24 -28.11 -11.38 -13.49
CA VAL A 24 -27.58 -10.01 -13.39
C VAL A 24 -27.20 -9.79 -11.91
N PHE A 25 -26.47 -10.75 -11.32
CA PHE A 25 -25.65 -10.46 -10.17
C PHE A 25 -24.59 -9.51 -10.69
N GLN A 26 -24.63 -8.27 -10.19
CA GLN A 26 -23.47 -7.40 -10.21
C GLN A 26 -22.27 -8.28 -9.86
N LYS A 27 -21.36 -8.48 -10.81
CA LYS A 27 -20.00 -8.89 -10.46
C LYS A 27 -19.55 -7.79 -9.51
N GLU A 28 -19.57 -8.03 -8.21
CA GLU A 28 -18.79 -7.22 -7.28
C GLU A 28 -17.38 -7.23 -7.88
N GLU A 29 -16.93 -6.05 -8.27
CA GLU A 29 -15.63 -5.86 -8.88
C GLU A 29 -14.60 -6.26 -7.82
N GLU A 30 -14.04 -7.45 -8.01
CA GLU A 30 -13.12 -8.07 -7.07
C GLU A 30 -11.92 -7.13 -6.87
N PHE A 31 -11.58 -6.85 -5.60
CA PHE A 31 -10.42 -6.05 -5.27
C PHE A 31 -9.18 -6.64 -5.94
N GLN A 32 -8.45 -5.81 -6.69
CA GLN A 32 -7.25 -6.24 -7.40
C GLN A 32 -6.01 -5.87 -6.60
N ASP A 33 -5.39 -6.88 -6.00
CA ASP A 33 -4.24 -6.76 -5.11
C ASP A 33 -3.00 -6.11 -5.77
N GLU A 34 -2.94 -6.15 -7.09
CA GLU A 34 -1.77 -5.74 -7.87
C GLU A 34 -1.39 -4.27 -7.65
N SER A 35 -2.36 -3.37 -7.51
CA SER A 35 -2.09 -1.95 -7.26
C SER A 35 -1.47 -1.70 -5.88
N THR A 36 -1.92 -2.44 -4.87
CA THR A 36 -1.41 -2.33 -3.51
C THR A 36 0.00 -2.92 -3.39
N VAL A 37 0.24 -4.08 -4.01
CA VAL A 37 1.58 -4.68 -4.10
C VAL A 37 2.56 -3.77 -4.86
N ASP A 38 2.13 -3.16 -5.97
CA ASP A 38 2.94 -2.23 -6.75
C ASP A 38 3.25 -0.93 -5.97
N PHE A 39 2.33 -0.47 -5.13
CA PHE A 39 2.56 0.64 -4.21
C PHE A 39 3.60 0.29 -3.13
N ILE A 40 3.39 -0.82 -2.40
CA ILE A 40 4.33 -1.30 -1.37
C ILE A 40 5.73 -1.50 -1.97
N THR A 41 5.80 -2.06 -3.19
CA THR A 41 7.07 -2.22 -3.90
C THR A 41 7.83 -0.91 -4.08
N LYS A 42 7.14 0.16 -4.44
CA LYS A 42 7.77 1.48 -4.57
C LYS A 42 8.13 2.09 -3.22
N LEU A 43 7.31 1.87 -2.19
CA LEU A 43 7.56 2.42 -0.85
C LEU A 43 8.85 1.85 -0.25
N PHE A 44 9.14 0.57 -0.48
CA PHE A 44 10.31 -0.11 0.07
C PHE A 44 11.50 -0.20 -0.90
N THR A 45 11.35 0.27 -2.14
CA THR A 45 12.44 0.37 -3.11
C THR A 45 12.91 1.81 -3.21
N VAL A 46 13.87 2.16 -2.37
CA VAL A 46 14.36 3.54 -2.22
C VAL A 46 15.87 3.58 -2.35
N GLU A 47 16.37 4.51 -3.17
CA GLU A 47 17.79 4.77 -3.33
C GLU A 47 18.23 5.93 -2.44
N PHE A 48 19.41 5.82 -1.83
CA PHE A 48 19.96 6.89 -0.98
C PHE A 48 20.02 8.24 -1.72
N VAL A 49 20.38 8.25 -3.01
CA VAL A 49 20.50 9.49 -3.80
C VAL A 49 19.20 10.26 -3.85
N GLU A 50 18.10 9.52 -3.92
CA GLU A 50 16.78 10.12 -4.01
C GLU A 50 16.33 10.66 -2.66
N SER A 51 16.66 9.96 -1.57
CA SER A 51 16.48 10.49 -0.22
C SER A 51 17.35 11.71 0.05
N GLU A 52 18.61 11.70 -0.39
CA GLU A 52 19.52 12.83 -0.24
C GLU A 52 18.97 14.09 -0.92
N LYS A 53 18.42 13.96 -2.14
CA LYS A 53 17.74 15.08 -2.81
C LYS A 53 16.51 15.57 -2.04
N LEU A 54 15.72 14.65 -1.50
CA LEU A 54 14.54 14.97 -0.69
C LEU A 54 14.95 15.81 0.53
N PHE A 55 15.88 15.33 1.35
CA PHE A 55 16.29 16.03 2.57
C PHE A 55 17.06 17.32 2.28
N GLN A 56 17.85 17.40 1.20
CA GLN A 56 18.45 18.67 0.79
C GLN A 56 17.39 19.72 0.41
N ALA A 57 16.29 19.31 -0.22
CA ALA A 57 15.20 20.22 -0.52
C ALA A 57 14.47 20.68 0.75
N ILE A 58 14.26 19.78 1.71
CA ILE A 58 13.69 20.10 3.03
C ILE A 58 14.60 21.06 3.79
N ASP A 59 15.89 20.76 3.93
CA ASP A 59 16.86 21.58 4.66
C ASP A 59 16.89 23.01 4.10
N LYS A 60 16.90 23.14 2.77
CA LYS A 60 16.86 24.44 2.10
C LYS A 60 15.57 25.22 2.40
N GLU A 61 14.42 24.56 2.39
CA GLU A 61 13.15 25.22 2.71
C GLU A 61 13.10 25.67 4.18
N ILE A 62 13.69 24.90 5.10
CA ILE A 62 13.87 25.29 6.52
C ILE A 62 14.78 26.51 6.63
N GLU A 63 15.95 26.50 5.97
CA GLU A 63 16.87 27.65 5.96
C GLU A 63 16.17 28.92 5.46
N GLU A 64 15.46 28.86 4.32
CA GLU A 64 14.73 29.99 3.77
C GLU A 64 13.58 30.48 4.67
N ALA A 65 12.97 29.59 5.46
CA ALA A 65 11.91 29.94 6.41
C ALA A 65 12.48 30.62 7.68
N LEU A 66 13.62 30.12 8.18
CA LEU A 66 14.35 30.69 9.31
C LEU A 66 14.95 32.07 8.98
N GLU A 67 15.42 32.28 7.74
CA GLU A 67 15.91 33.60 7.30
C GLU A 67 14.80 34.66 7.24
N LYS A 68 13.54 34.24 7.11
CA LYS A 68 12.38 35.14 6.97
C LYS A 68 11.64 35.41 8.28
N ASN A 69 11.82 34.59 9.32
CA ASN A 69 11.13 34.71 10.60
C ASN A 69 12.11 34.46 11.76
N ASP A 70 12.35 35.47 12.59
CA ASP A 70 13.08 35.33 13.85
C ASP A 70 12.24 34.48 14.83
N GLU A 71 12.63 33.22 14.98
CA GLU A 71 12.25 32.29 16.06
C GLU A 71 10.76 31.94 16.21
N GLU A 72 10.21 31.15 15.27
CA GLU A 72 9.13 30.20 15.60
C GLU A 72 9.23 28.96 14.70
N ILE A 73 9.29 27.78 15.35
CA ILE A 73 9.66 26.50 14.73
C ILE A 73 8.60 26.09 13.70
N VAL A 74 9.07 25.90 12.47
CA VAL A 74 8.31 25.72 11.23
C VAL A 74 7.52 24.41 11.26
N THR A 75 6.20 24.52 11.12
CA THR A 75 5.36 23.41 10.65
C THR A 75 5.72 23.17 9.18
N PHE A 76 6.31 22.01 8.94
CA PHE A 76 6.75 21.36 7.69
C PHE A 76 6.46 22.07 6.36
N SER A 77 7.50 22.22 5.53
CA SER A 77 7.33 22.62 4.14
C SER A 77 6.94 21.40 3.29
N SER A 78 5.63 21.15 3.26
CA SER A 78 4.99 20.06 2.54
C SER A 78 5.37 20.01 1.07
N LYS A 79 5.73 21.13 0.42
CA LYS A 79 5.76 21.26 -1.04
C LYS A 79 6.91 20.54 -1.74
N ALA A 80 8.13 20.51 -1.21
CA ALA A 80 9.24 19.77 -1.84
C ALA A 80 9.09 18.25 -1.66
N ILE A 81 8.62 17.85 -0.48
CA ILE A 81 8.27 16.46 -0.16
C ILE A 81 7.11 16.01 -1.06
N GLU A 82 6.07 16.84 -1.15
CA GLU A 82 4.91 16.68 -2.01
C GLU A 82 5.33 16.55 -3.47
N ASN A 83 6.11 17.47 -4.03
CA ASN A 83 6.50 17.39 -5.45
C ASN A 83 7.29 16.11 -5.79
N THR A 84 8.24 15.73 -4.93
CA THR A 84 9.10 14.56 -5.20
C THR A 84 8.36 13.25 -4.97
N ALA A 85 7.54 13.19 -3.92
CA ALA A 85 6.76 11.99 -3.63
C ALA A 85 5.50 11.90 -4.52
N MET A 86 4.92 13.00 -4.99
CA MET A 86 3.86 12.98 -6.02
C MET A 86 4.41 12.48 -7.37
N ASP A 87 5.63 12.87 -7.77
CA ASP A 87 6.24 12.34 -9.00
C ASP A 87 6.41 10.80 -8.93
N LYS A 88 6.72 10.27 -7.75
CA LYS A 88 7.00 8.84 -7.55
C LYS A 88 5.78 7.99 -7.19
N PHE A 89 4.91 8.53 -6.34
CA PHE A 89 3.76 7.85 -5.74
C PHE A 89 2.42 8.44 -6.14
N GLY A 90 2.36 9.71 -6.56
CA GLY A 90 1.10 10.44 -6.81
C GLY A 90 0.23 9.90 -7.95
N ARG A 91 0.70 8.90 -8.70
CA ARG A 91 -0.13 8.13 -9.65
C ARG A 91 -0.84 6.91 -9.03
N TYR A 92 -0.51 6.56 -7.79
CA TYR A 92 -1.01 5.38 -7.07
C TYR A 92 -1.89 5.73 -5.87
N VAL A 93 -1.89 7.00 -5.46
CA VAL A 93 -2.65 7.53 -4.33
C VAL A 93 -3.37 8.79 -4.79
N THR A 94 -4.54 9.07 -4.21
CA THR A 94 -5.22 10.36 -4.44
C THR A 94 -4.46 11.49 -3.75
N SER A 95 -4.78 12.73 -4.08
CA SER A 95 -4.21 13.89 -3.37
C SER A 95 -4.52 13.84 -1.87
N ASP A 96 -5.76 13.53 -1.50
CA ASP A 96 -6.22 13.50 -0.12
C ASP A 96 -5.55 12.37 0.69
N SER A 97 -5.38 11.20 0.06
CA SER A 97 -4.64 10.09 0.67
C SER A 97 -3.15 10.41 0.77
N PHE A 98 -2.58 11.06 -0.24
CA PHE A 98 -1.18 11.47 -0.22
C PHE A 98 -0.87 12.46 0.91
N ASP A 99 -1.72 13.45 1.13
CA ASP A 99 -1.58 14.40 2.24
C ASP A 99 -1.66 13.67 3.59
N THR A 100 -2.57 12.72 3.73
CA THR A 100 -2.67 11.85 4.92
C THR A 100 -1.40 11.03 5.14
N LEU A 101 -0.83 10.46 4.07
CA LEU A 101 0.42 9.69 4.11
C LEU A 101 1.66 10.52 4.49
N LEU A 102 1.64 11.81 4.14
CA LEU A 102 2.65 12.77 4.59
C LEU A 102 2.46 13.11 6.06
N ASP A 103 1.22 13.38 6.48
CA ASP A 103 0.88 13.73 7.86
C ASP A 103 1.19 12.59 8.85
N THR A 104 1.00 11.33 8.44
CA THR A 104 1.35 10.15 9.25
C THR A 104 2.85 9.81 9.23
N GLY A 105 3.63 10.46 8.35
CA GLY A 105 5.07 10.18 8.18
C GLY A 105 5.39 8.83 7.53
N ALA A 106 4.37 8.06 7.13
CA ALA A 106 4.57 6.74 6.52
C ALA A 106 5.34 6.86 5.19
N LEU A 107 5.09 7.91 4.43
CA LEU A 107 5.73 8.15 3.13
C LEU A 107 7.22 8.47 3.27
N THR A 108 7.64 9.17 4.33
CA THR A 108 9.03 9.61 4.51
C THR A 108 9.88 8.56 5.21
N ALA A 109 9.29 7.63 5.96
CA ALA A 109 9.99 6.64 6.79
C ALA A 109 11.11 5.88 6.05
N MET A 110 10.83 5.31 4.88
CA MET A 110 11.84 4.57 4.10
C MET A 110 12.87 5.49 3.45
N PHE A 111 12.49 6.71 3.08
CA PHE A 111 13.42 7.72 2.59
C PHE A 111 14.39 8.19 3.67
N GLU A 112 13.90 8.50 4.88
CA GLU A 112 14.69 8.85 6.05
C GLU A 112 15.69 7.74 6.37
N ARG A 113 15.21 6.49 6.39
CA ARG A 113 16.04 5.32 6.67
C ARG A 113 17.16 5.14 5.63
N ALA A 114 16.86 5.30 4.34
CA ALA A 114 17.86 5.32 3.26
C ALA A 114 18.91 6.41 3.45
N TYR A 115 18.48 7.63 3.79
CA TYR A 115 19.36 8.76 4.04
C TYR A 115 20.28 8.53 5.25
N MET A 116 19.72 8.20 6.42
CA MET A 116 20.46 8.00 7.66
C MET A 116 21.50 6.89 7.55
N ASN A 117 21.14 5.78 6.89
CA ASN A 117 22.01 4.62 6.76
C ASN A 117 22.92 4.65 5.53
N GLN A 118 22.83 5.70 4.71
CA GLN A 118 23.57 5.83 3.44
C GLN A 118 23.46 4.55 2.56
N SER A 119 22.24 4.01 2.50
CA SER A 119 21.96 2.69 1.94
C SER A 119 20.79 2.74 0.97
N ASP A 120 20.81 1.82 0.01
CA ASP A 120 19.67 1.57 -0.86
C ASP A 120 18.84 0.42 -0.26
N TYR A 121 17.53 0.48 -0.42
CA TYR A 121 16.59 -0.54 0.00
C TYR A 121 15.87 -1.12 -1.21
N LYS A 122 15.71 -2.44 -1.22
CA LYS A 122 15.05 -3.17 -2.31
C LYS A 122 14.17 -4.27 -1.75
N ILE A 123 12.95 -4.38 -2.27
CA ILE A 123 12.07 -5.51 -1.95
C ILE A 123 12.70 -6.83 -2.39
N SER A 124 12.49 -7.85 -1.57
CA SER A 124 12.70 -9.26 -1.90
C SER A 124 11.39 -10.01 -2.05
N ASP A 125 10.48 -9.88 -1.08
CA ASP A 125 9.19 -10.58 -1.11
C ASP A 125 8.07 -9.71 -0.50
N ILE A 126 6.85 -9.93 -0.98
CA ILE A 126 5.62 -9.38 -0.39
C ILE A 126 4.63 -10.52 -0.27
N LYS A 127 4.19 -10.80 0.95
CA LYS A 127 3.22 -11.86 1.24
C LYS A 127 2.00 -11.32 1.95
N LYS A 128 0.85 -11.40 1.29
CA LYS A 128 -0.46 -11.14 1.92
C LYS A 128 -0.67 -12.09 3.11
N GLN A 129 -0.99 -11.54 4.27
CA GLN A 129 -1.34 -12.28 5.48
C GLN A 129 -2.85 -12.38 5.65
N GLN A 130 -3.52 -11.23 5.58
CA GLN A 130 -4.93 -11.10 5.89
C GLN A 130 -5.58 -10.07 4.97
N GLU A 131 -6.84 -10.32 4.65
CA GLU A 131 -7.72 -9.40 3.94
C GLU A 131 -9.09 -9.39 4.65
N THR A 132 -9.52 -8.20 5.06
CA THR A 132 -10.78 -7.99 5.79
C THR A 132 -11.64 -7.01 4.99
N LYS A 133 -12.86 -7.42 4.61
CA LYS A 133 -13.84 -6.53 3.96
C LYS A 133 -14.40 -5.55 4.99
N GLN A 134 -14.31 -4.25 4.71
CA GLN A 134 -14.88 -3.14 5.49
C GLN A 134 -16.16 -2.61 4.81
N GLU A 135 -16.81 -1.61 5.42
CA GLU A 135 -18.04 -1.00 4.88
C GLU A 135 -17.80 -0.36 3.50
N ASP A 136 -16.72 0.41 3.38
CA ASP A 136 -16.38 1.20 2.17
C ASP A 136 -15.16 0.68 1.41
N GLY A 137 -14.61 -0.48 1.83
CA GLY A 137 -13.29 -0.89 1.37
C GLY A 137 -12.81 -2.26 1.83
N TYR A 138 -11.49 -2.43 1.79
CA TYR A 138 -10.76 -3.55 2.36
C TYR A 138 -9.59 -3.05 3.20
N GLU A 139 -9.29 -3.79 4.25
CA GLU A 139 -8.05 -3.68 4.99
C GLU A 139 -7.21 -4.91 4.69
N VAL A 140 -5.98 -4.70 4.23
CA VAL A 140 -5.11 -5.78 3.75
C VAL A 140 -3.75 -5.68 4.44
N SER A 141 -3.36 -6.73 5.15
CA SER A 141 -2.06 -6.84 5.80
C SER A 141 -1.10 -7.68 4.97
N TYR A 142 0.14 -7.21 4.86
CA TYR A 142 1.25 -7.84 4.15
C TYR A 142 2.46 -7.96 5.07
N ILE A 143 3.18 -9.07 4.96
CA ILE A 143 4.57 -9.13 5.39
C ILE A 143 5.44 -8.75 4.22
N VAL A 144 6.31 -7.77 4.44
CA VAL A 144 7.24 -7.23 3.44
C VAL A 144 8.66 -7.55 3.87
N GLU A 145 9.37 -8.30 3.03
CA GLU A 145 10.78 -8.60 3.21
C GLU A 145 11.63 -7.77 2.26
N PHE A 146 12.65 -7.09 2.77
CA PHE A 146 13.46 -6.17 1.98
C PHE A 146 14.92 -6.14 2.46
N GLY A 147 15.82 -5.91 1.51
CA GLY A 147 17.26 -5.91 1.74
C GLY A 147 17.80 -4.48 1.87
N GLN A 148 18.77 -4.30 2.76
CA GLN A 148 19.58 -3.09 2.84
C GLN A 148 20.91 -3.31 2.11
N TYR A 149 21.27 -2.39 1.22
CA TYR A 149 22.46 -2.48 0.38
C TYR A 149 23.33 -1.25 0.57
N LYS A 150 24.61 -1.46 0.86
CA LYS A 150 25.58 -0.37 0.95
C LYS A 150 25.78 0.24 -0.44
N ARG A 151 25.41 1.51 -0.62
CA ARG A 151 25.45 2.20 -1.92
C ARG A 151 26.77 2.04 -2.67
N ALA A 152 27.89 2.35 -2.01
CA ALA A 152 29.21 2.40 -2.66
C ALA A 152 29.69 1.05 -3.24
N SER A 153 29.17 -0.07 -2.74
CA SER A 153 29.60 -1.40 -3.14
C SER A 153 28.46 -2.31 -3.59
N ASN A 154 27.21 -1.85 -3.49
CA ASN A 154 25.98 -2.65 -3.64
C ASN A 154 26.04 -3.98 -2.87
N VAL A 155 26.78 -4.00 -1.76
CA VAL A 155 26.93 -5.18 -0.91
C VAL A 155 25.76 -5.19 0.06
N GLN A 156 25.03 -6.29 0.06
CA GLN A 156 23.96 -6.52 1.02
C GLN A 156 24.50 -6.48 2.46
N GLN A 157 23.88 -5.65 3.30
CA GLN A 157 24.26 -5.47 4.71
C GLN A 157 23.33 -6.22 5.65
N ALA A 158 22.03 -6.20 5.37
CA ALA A 158 21.01 -6.78 6.25
C ALA A 158 19.77 -7.18 5.44
N TRP A 159 18.97 -8.06 6.03
CA TRP A 159 17.62 -8.40 5.62
C TRP A 159 16.63 -7.96 6.70
N TRP A 160 15.53 -7.37 6.29
CA TRP A 160 14.51 -6.84 7.17
C TRP A 160 13.15 -7.40 6.79
N SER A 161 12.28 -7.55 7.79
CA SER A 161 10.86 -7.84 7.62
C SER A 161 10.03 -6.80 8.37
N THR A 162 8.86 -6.47 7.84
CA THR A 162 7.85 -5.66 8.55
C THR A 162 6.46 -6.06 8.11
N GLU A 163 5.48 -5.78 8.97
CA GLU A 163 4.07 -5.84 8.61
C GLU A 163 3.60 -4.48 8.12
N VAL A 164 2.86 -4.49 7.01
CA VAL A 164 2.26 -3.31 6.40
C VAL A 164 0.78 -3.57 6.25
N THR A 165 -0.03 -2.72 6.89
CA THR A 165 -1.48 -2.74 6.73
C THR A 165 -1.87 -1.61 5.79
N VAL A 166 -2.66 -1.93 4.76
CA VAL A 166 -3.14 -0.97 3.78
C VAL A 166 -4.65 -0.94 3.81
N GLU A 167 -5.21 0.25 4.02
CA GLU A 167 -6.63 0.51 3.81
C GLU A 167 -6.86 0.92 2.36
N VAL A 168 -7.76 0.23 1.68
CA VAL A 168 -8.17 0.52 0.30
C VAL A 168 -9.66 0.75 0.23
N VAL A 169 -10.05 1.89 -0.33
CA VAL A 169 -11.45 2.30 -0.50
C VAL A 169 -11.83 2.31 -1.96
N LYS A 170 -13.12 2.11 -2.25
CA LYS A 170 -13.65 2.23 -3.61
C LYS A 170 -14.22 3.62 -3.84
N GLU A 171 -13.61 4.40 -4.72
CA GLU A 171 -14.14 5.70 -5.14
C GLU A 171 -14.53 5.70 -6.61
N GLU A 172 -15.77 6.08 -6.90
CA GLU A 172 -16.39 6.17 -8.22
C GLU A 172 -16.40 4.86 -9.04
N ASN A 173 -15.24 4.28 -9.35
CA ASN A 173 -15.01 2.92 -9.87
C ASN A 173 -13.55 2.44 -9.70
N GLU A 174 -12.72 3.14 -8.92
CA GLU A 174 -11.31 2.81 -8.74
C GLU A 174 -11.02 2.45 -7.28
N TRP A 175 -10.21 1.42 -7.08
CA TRP A 175 -9.66 1.07 -5.77
C TRP A 175 -8.47 1.99 -5.49
N LYS A 176 -8.50 2.67 -4.34
CA LYS A 176 -7.48 3.65 -3.95
C LYS A 176 -7.02 3.36 -2.54
N ILE A 177 -5.73 3.59 -2.30
CA ILE A 177 -5.13 3.46 -0.97
C ILE A 177 -5.56 4.68 -0.17
N ALA A 178 -6.37 4.47 0.86
CA ALA A 178 -6.82 5.50 1.79
C ALA A 178 -5.79 5.77 2.87
N ASP A 179 -5.19 4.70 3.40
CA ASP A 179 -4.22 4.77 4.48
C ASP A 179 -3.20 3.62 4.40
N ILE A 180 -2.05 3.83 5.03
CA ILE A 180 -1.05 2.80 5.28
C ILE A 180 -0.52 2.92 6.70
N GLU A 181 -0.58 1.81 7.42
CA GLU A 181 0.04 1.69 8.72
C GLU A 181 1.29 0.82 8.60
N MET A 182 2.40 1.38 9.06
CA MET A 182 3.68 0.70 9.20
C MET A 182 4.28 1.12 10.54
N GLU A 183 4.32 0.19 11.49
CA GLU A 183 4.99 0.44 12.75
C GLU A 183 6.51 0.44 12.51
N GLN A 184 7.13 1.62 12.49
CA GLN A 184 8.57 1.78 12.24
C GLN A 184 9.45 1.06 13.27
N ASP A 185 8.92 0.77 14.46
CA ASP A 185 9.60 0.01 15.51
C ASP A 185 9.56 -1.51 15.27
N ASN A 186 8.75 -1.99 14.31
CA ASN A 186 8.58 -3.41 13.99
C ASN A 186 9.45 -3.89 12.82
N PHE A 187 10.50 -3.14 12.45
CA PHE A 187 11.50 -3.69 11.52
C PHE A 187 12.31 -4.77 12.22
N GLU A 188 11.99 -6.03 11.94
CA GLU A 188 12.75 -7.17 12.42
C GLU A 188 13.94 -7.43 11.49
N GLN A 189 15.15 -7.39 12.04
CA GLN A 189 16.33 -7.82 11.30
C GLN A 189 16.35 -9.35 11.25
N LEU A 190 16.31 -9.91 10.04
CA LEU A 190 16.30 -11.35 9.84
C LEU A 190 17.72 -11.96 9.94
N TYR A 191 18.73 -11.25 9.44
CA TYR A 191 20.13 -11.69 9.35
C TYR A 191 21.13 -10.53 9.42
#